data_AF-A0A1Y2IPT0-F1
#
_entry.id   AF-A0A1Y2IPT0-F1
#
_cell.length_a   1.000
_cell.length_b   1.000
_cell.length_c   1.000
_cell.angle_alpha   90.00
_cell.angle_beta   90.00
_cell.angle_gamma   90.00
#
_symmetry.space_group_name_H-M   'P 1'
#
loop_
_entity.id
_entity.type
_entity.pdbx_description
1 polymer ?
#
loop_
_entity_poly.entity_id
_entity_poly.type
_entity_poly.pdbx_seq_one_letter_code
_entity_poly.pdbx_strand_id
1 'polypeptide(L)'
;MSVVTHNRAIVPAIWPGDLGRPNTSAFTLQVTDDWRYIPETFDGICDWATVTSEDDESHEYTERRHLVYLSSVLPESLQNTMFHVTIVLQGFLGDFNISVLGNWKKREKTVAAAMQFMRLESGGPNEAFAAQVRALQNIRDFIVAKVGGDLNARDLQADSIFLQRQVFTKVRPYGDQASGIRLSNVTDPGGHARKISNRWKVDHIIQTGARRANGKNMDIAHTALRRGDFVEVSVFADIHVLRRKTRPLTLVNFAMKEVVKLWSAEECKMRVVLTVENTQNRFTRTDLTAKEQTIRSAKVHAMPSVFQIGGPREEAMEVA
;
A
#
# COMPACT_ATOMS: atom_id res chain seq x y z
N MET A 1 -6.09 -15.08 -11.15
CA MET A 1 -6.69 -14.62 -9.87
C MET A 1 -5.77 -13.58 -9.22
N SER A 2 -6.25 -12.74 -8.30
CA SER A 2 -5.39 -11.76 -7.61
C SER A 2 -5.38 -12.02 -6.10
N VAL A 3 -4.21 -12.01 -5.47
CA VAL A 3 -4.09 -12.04 -4.01
C VAL A 3 -3.54 -10.71 -3.52
N VAL A 4 -4.01 -10.32 -2.34
CA VAL A 4 -3.65 -9.08 -1.66
C VAL A 4 -2.41 -9.29 -0.81
N THR A 5 -1.43 -8.43 -1.02
CA THR A 5 -0.10 -8.38 -0.43
C THR A 5 0.05 -7.13 0.43
N HIS A 6 0.80 -7.26 1.51
CA HIS A 6 1.21 -6.18 2.40
C HIS A 6 2.74 -6.13 2.47
N ASN A 7 3.33 -5.09 3.04
CA ASN A 7 4.76 -5.11 3.36
C ASN A 7 4.89 -5.26 4.88
N ARG A 8 5.89 -6.00 5.37
CA ARG A 8 6.17 -6.11 6.82
C ARG A 8 6.48 -4.75 7.44
N ALA A 9 7.01 -3.81 6.67
CA ALA A 9 7.23 -2.43 7.09
C ALA A 9 5.99 -1.52 6.94
N ILE A 10 4.92 -2.00 6.27
CA ILE A 10 3.60 -1.36 6.22
C ILE A 10 2.70 -2.07 7.23
N VAL A 11 3.14 -2.16 8.49
CA VAL A 11 2.22 -2.59 9.54
C VAL A 11 1.28 -1.41 9.80
N PRO A 12 -0.05 -1.61 9.76
CA PRO A 12 -1.03 -0.67 10.30
C PRO A 12 -0.66 -0.03 11.66
N ALA A 13 0.19 -0.71 12.43
CA ALA A 13 0.69 -0.31 13.74
C ALA A 13 1.56 0.96 13.75
N ILE A 14 2.23 1.28 12.64
CA ILE A 14 3.23 2.36 12.61
C ILE A 14 2.55 3.72 12.41
N TRP A 15 1.33 3.73 11.86
CA TRP A 15 0.55 4.95 11.73
C TRP A 15 0.09 5.46 13.12
N PRO A 16 0.21 6.76 13.42
CA PRO A 16 -0.18 7.30 14.71
C PRO A 16 -1.69 7.21 14.92
N GLY A 17 -2.12 7.19 16.19
CA GLY A 17 -3.54 7.21 16.56
C GLY A 17 -4.36 6.04 16.03
N ASP A 18 -3.69 4.91 15.78
CA ASP A 18 -4.25 3.70 15.18
C ASP A 18 -4.90 3.97 13.81
N LEU A 19 -4.44 5.00 13.08
CA LEU A 19 -5.03 5.36 11.79
C LEU A 19 -5.02 4.19 10.79
N GLY A 20 -3.93 3.42 10.77
CA GLY A 20 -3.80 2.23 9.92
C GLY A 20 -4.65 1.05 10.37
N ARG A 21 -5.09 1.03 11.64
CA ARG A 21 -5.85 -0.05 12.29
C ARG A 21 -7.28 0.43 12.58
N PRO A 22 -8.22 0.38 11.61
CA PRO A 22 -9.61 0.49 11.99
C PRO A 22 -9.90 -0.66 12.97
N ASN A 23 -10.37 -0.35 14.19
CA ASN A 23 -10.54 -1.24 15.37
C ASN A 23 -11.25 -2.59 15.13
N THR A 24 -11.66 -2.87 13.91
CA THR A 24 -12.48 -3.99 13.47
C THR A 24 -11.99 -4.63 12.17
N SER A 25 -10.75 -4.37 11.77
CA SER A 25 -10.26 -4.82 10.49
C SER A 25 -10.19 -6.35 10.43
N ALA A 26 -10.98 -6.96 9.53
CA ALA A 26 -10.78 -8.33 9.06
C ALA A 26 -9.36 -8.57 8.48
N PHE A 27 -8.59 -7.49 8.33
CA PHE A 27 -7.17 -7.43 7.99
C PHE A 27 -6.31 -8.35 8.86
N THR A 28 -6.58 -8.51 10.16
CA THR A 28 -5.79 -9.40 11.03
C THR A 28 -5.82 -10.85 10.57
N LEU A 29 -6.89 -11.28 9.86
CA LEU A 29 -7.01 -12.63 9.29
C LEU A 29 -6.36 -12.76 7.90
N GLN A 30 -6.09 -11.66 7.20
CA GLN A 30 -5.57 -11.69 5.83
C GLN A 30 -4.04 -11.61 5.74
N VAL A 31 -3.35 -11.26 6.82
CA VAL A 31 -1.88 -11.10 6.83
C VAL A 31 -1.17 -12.08 7.77
N THR A 32 -1.79 -13.23 8.04
CA THR A 32 -1.14 -14.30 8.83
C THR A 32 -0.04 -15.01 8.07
N ASP A 33 -0.09 -15.01 6.73
CA ASP A 33 0.79 -15.84 5.92
C ASP A 33 2.03 -15.06 5.47
N ASP A 34 3.22 -15.63 5.71
CA ASP A 34 4.50 -14.96 5.45
C ASP A 34 4.73 -14.58 3.98
N TRP A 35 4.21 -15.37 3.05
CA TRP A 35 4.34 -15.13 1.60
C TRP A 35 3.53 -13.92 1.12
N ARG A 36 2.62 -13.38 1.94
CA ARG A 36 1.85 -12.17 1.60
C ARG A 36 2.58 -10.90 1.95
N TYR A 37 3.79 -10.99 2.48
CA TYR A 37 4.61 -9.82 2.76
C TYR A 37 5.58 -9.51 1.61
N ILE A 38 5.67 -8.23 1.22
CA ILE A 38 6.68 -7.71 0.31
C ILE A 38 8.04 -7.79 1.02
N PRO A 39 9.02 -8.53 0.47
CA PRO A 39 10.37 -8.56 1.01
C PRO A 39 11.05 -7.19 0.94
N GLU A 40 11.85 -6.88 1.97
CA GLU A 40 12.53 -5.58 2.05
C GLU A 40 13.78 -5.49 1.15
N THR A 41 14.32 -6.64 0.74
CA THR A 41 15.54 -6.73 -0.08
C THR A 41 15.22 -7.14 -1.52
N PHE A 42 16.08 -6.72 -2.45
CA PHE A 42 15.95 -7.09 -3.86
C PHE A 42 15.97 -8.61 -4.08
N ASP A 43 16.91 -9.31 -3.44
CA ASP A 43 17.01 -10.77 -3.51
C ASP A 43 15.75 -11.45 -2.97
N GLY A 44 15.21 -10.95 -1.85
CA GLY A 44 13.95 -11.44 -1.32
C GLY A 44 12.80 -11.28 -2.32
N ILE A 45 12.71 -10.16 -3.03
CA ILE A 45 11.69 -9.97 -4.08
C ILE A 45 11.90 -10.96 -5.23
N CYS A 46 13.16 -11.29 -5.58
CA CYS A 46 13.47 -12.28 -6.61
C CYS A 46 13.00 -13.69 -6.26
N ASP A 47 13.04 -14.06 -4.98
CA ASP A 47 12.53 -15.36 -4.50
C ASP A 47 11.01 -15.36 -4.28
N TRP A 48 10.39 -14.18 -4.33
CA TRP A 48 8.99 -13.95 -3.99
C TRP A 48 8.06 -13.80 -5.21
N ALA A 49 8.50 -13.06 -6.24
CA ALA A 49 7.69 -12.74 -7.40
C ALA A 49 8.46 -12.90 -8.70
N THR A 50 7.72 -12.93 -9.82
CA THR A 50 8.26 -12.90 -11.17
C THR A 50 7.40 -12.00 -12.07
N VAL A 51 7.95 -11.63 -13.23
CA VAL A 51 7.25 -10.83 -14.23
C VAL A 51 6.98 -11.71 -15.46
N THR A 52 5.72 -11.78 -15.86
CA THR A 52 5.26 -12.60 -16.99
C THR A 52 4.66 -11.72 -18.08
N SER A 53 4.76 -12.15 -19.34
CA SER A 53 3.97 -11.55 -20.44
C SER A 53 2.58 -12.17 -20.45
N GLU A 54 1.57 -11.42 -20.91
CA GLU A 54 0.41 -12.07 -21.53
C GLU A 54 0.89 -12.68 -22.84
N ASP A 55 0.61 -13.97 -23.09
CA ASP A 55 0.94 -14.70 -24.33
C ASP A 55 0.07 -14.22 -25.51
N ASP A 56 -0.04 -12.90 -25.67
CA ASP A 56 -0.76 -12.30 -26.76
C ASP A 56 0.25 -12.08 -27.88
N GLU A 57 0.21 -12.90 -28.93
CA GLU A 57 1.04 -12.81 -30.16
C GLU A 57 0.83 -11.51 -30.96
N SER A 58 0.30 -10.46 -30.32
CA SER A 58 0.06 -9.18 -30.95
C SER A 58 1.39 -8.51 -31.34
N HIS A 59 1.52 -8.17 -32.62
CA HIS A 59 2.64 -7.41 -33.18
C HIS A 59 2.68 -5.93 -32.72
N GLU A 60 2.10 -5.59 -31.56
CA GLU A 60 2.14 -4.21 -31.07
C GLU A 60 3.55 -3.81 -30.60
N TYR A 61 3.86 -2.52 -30.71
CA TYR A 61 5.11 -1.94 -30.22
C TYR A 61 5.18 -1.89 -28.68
N THR A 62 4.08 -2.23 -27.99
CA THR A 62 3.96 -2.21 -26.54
C THR A 62 3.54 -3.59 -26.05
N GLU A 63 4.39 -4.22 -25.25
CA GLU A 63 4.12 -5.50 -24.61
C GLU A 63 3.69 -5.27 -23.17
N ARG A 64 2.51 -5.78 -22.79
CA ARG A 64 2.00 -5.67 -21.43
C ARG A 64 2.50 -6.84 -20.60
N ARG A 65 2.95 -6.57 -19.39
CA ARG A 65 3.43 -7.58 -18.44
C ARG A 65 2.75 -7.46 -17.09
N HIS A 66 2.81 -8.54 -16.32
CA HIS A 66 2.20 -8.63 -14.99
C HIS A 66 3.21 -9.08 -13.95
N LEU A 67 3.14 -8.49 -12.76
CA LEU A 67 3.84 -8.98 -11.59
C LEU A 67 3.00 -10.07 -10.93
N VAL A 68 3.56 -11.27 -10.81
CA VAL A 68 2.88 -12.44 -10.23
C VAL A 68 3.74 -13.10 -9.17
N TYR A 69 3.09 -13.80 -8.24
CA TYR A 69 3.79 -14.60 -7.24
C TYR A 69 4.51 -15.79 -7.88
N LEU A 70 5.68 -16.15 -7.34
CA LEU A 70 6.31 -17.42 -7.66
C LEU A 70 5.54 -18.58 -7.01
N SER A 71 5.42 -19.71 -7.72
CA SER A 71 4.70 -20.88 -7.18
C SER A 71 5.37 -21.45 -5.92
N SER A 72 6.67 -21.21 -5.71
CA SER A 72 7.43 -21.67 -4.55
C SER A 72 7.06 -20.99 -3.24
N VAL A 73 6.51 -19.76 -3.29
CA VAL A 73 6.08 -19.04 -2.08
C VAL A 73 4.61 -19.29 -1.74
N LEU A 74 3.85 -19.90 -2.65
CA LEU A 74 2.43 -20.16 -2.45
C LEU A 74 2.21 -21.43 -1.61
N PRO A 75 1.15 -21.47 -0.78
CA PRO A 75 0.67 -22.70 -0.15
C PRO A 75 0.43 -23.80 -1.19
N GLU A 76 0.62 -25.06 -0.80
CA GLU A 76 0.48 -26.22 -1.68
C GLU A 76 -0.87 -26.26 -2.42
N SER A 77 -1.96 -25.87 -1.74
CA SER A 77 -3.30 -25.78 -2.31
C SER A 77 -3.46 -24.75 -3.44
N LEU A 78 -2.51 -23.82 -3.56
CA LEU A 78 -2.50 -22.73 -4.53
C LEU A 78 -1.37 -22.87 -5.56
N GLN A 79 -0.52 -23.90 -5.47
CA GLN A 79 0.52 -24.17 -6.44
C GLN A 79 -0.09 -24.42 -7.83
N ASN A 80 0.69 -24.15 -8.89
CA ASN A 80 0.27 -24.21 -10.30
C ASN A 80 -0.78 -23.17 -10.74
N THR A 81 -1.21 -22.27 -9.85
CA THR A 81 -2.08 -21.16 -10.20
C THR A 81 -1.30 -19.85 -10.22
N MET A 82 -1.48 -19.08 -11.29
CA MET A 82 -0.87 -17.77 -11.42
C MET A 82 -1.69 -16.71 -10.67
N PHE A 83 -1.05 -16.09 -9.68
CA PHE A 83 -1.66 -15.03 -8.87
C PHE A 83 -0.99 -13.69 -9.12
N HIS A 84 -1.79 -12.71 -9.55
CA HIS A 84 -1.32 -11.34 -9.67
C HIS A 84 -1.08 -10.74 -8.29
N VAL A 85 0.05 -10.07 -8.14
CA VAL A 85 0.42 -9.33 -6.94
C VAL A 85 -0.45 -8.08 -6.86
N THR A 86 -1.24 -7.94 -5.79
CA THR A 86 -1.98 -6.72 -5.45
C THR A 86 -1.42 -6.15 -4.17
N ILE A 87 -0.86 -4.95 -4.20
CA ILE A 87 -0.22 -4.30 -3.06
C ILE A 87 -1.23 -3.40 -2.36
N VAL A 88 -1.28 -3.42 -1.03
CA VAL A 88 -2.06 -2.45 -0.25
C VAL A 88 -1.18 -1.31 0.22
N LEU A 89 -1.64 -0.10 -0.07
CA LEU A 89 -1.02 1.15 0.35
C LEU A 89 -1.97 1.90 1.29
N GLN A 90 -1.43 2.70 2.19
CA GLN A 90 -2.17 3.58 3.07
C GLN A 90 -1.57 4.99 3.02
N GLY A 91 -2.40 6.02 3.12
CA GLY A 91 -1.91 7.40 3.14
C GLY A 91 -3.02 8.42 3.10
N PHE A 92 -2.63 9.70 3.17
CA PHE A 92 -3.57 10.80 3.06
C PHE A 92 -3.82 11.11 1.59
N LEU A 93 -5.09 11.29 1.23
CA LEU A 93 -5.49 11.56 -0.13
C LEU A 93 -5.08 13.00 -0.53
N GLY A 94 -4.18 13.12 -1.49
CA GLY A 94 -3.80 14.38 -2.12
C GLY A 94 -4.74 14.76 -3.27
N ASP A 95 -4.16 15.17 -4.40
CA ASP A 95 -4.92 15.41 -5.63
C ASP A 95 -5.34 14.10 -6.31
N PHE A 96 -6.57 14.01 -6.78
CA PHE A 96 -7.07 12.81 -7.44
C PHE A 96 -8.16 13.09 -8.48
N ASN A 97 -8.23 12.22 -9.49
CA ASN A 97 -9.37 12.07 -10.38
C ASN A 97 -9.54 10.58 -10.68
N ILE A 98 -10.48 9.95 -9.98
CA ILE A 98 -10.83 8.53 -10.16
C ILE A 98 -12.21 8.34 -10.78
N SER A 99 -12.76 9.39 -11.40
CA SER A 99 -14.04 9.26 -12.12
C SER A 99 -13.93 8.19 -13.21
N VAL A 100 -15.05 7.57 -13.58
CA VAL A 100 -15.05 6.43 -14.55
C VAL A 100 -14.38 6.78 -15.88
N LEU A 101 -14.47 8.05 -16.31
CA LEU A 101 -13.86 8.54 -17.55
C LEU A 101 -12.56 9.32 -17.33
N GLY A 102 -12.04 9.36 -16.10
CA GLY A 102 -10.83 10.06 -15.69
C GLY A 102 -10.82 11.53 -16.12
N ASN A 103 -9.70 11.98 -16.67
CA ASN A 103 -9.53 13.34 -17.21
C ASN A 103 -9.88 13.47 -18.71
N TRP A 104 -10.67 12.54 -19.27
CA TRP A 104 -11.00 12.54 -20.70
C TRP A 104 -11.81 13.77 -21.12
N LYS A 105 -11.34 14.49 -22.15
CA LYS A 105 -11.97 15.71 -22.68
C LYS A 105 -13.12 15.43 -23.66
N LYS A 106 -13.72 14.24 -23.62
CA LYS A 106 -14.84 13.81 -24.49
C LYS A 106 -14.54 13.88 -26.00
N ARG A 107 -13.26 13.93 -26.38
CA ARG A 107 -12.78 13.92 -27.77
C ARG A 107 -12.04 12.62 -28.01
N GLU A 108 -12.32 11.97 -29.13
CA GLU A 108 -11.67 10.71 -29.47
C GLU A 108 -10.15 10.85 -29.54
N LYS A 109 -9.62 11.97 -30.07
CA LYS A 109 -8.16 12.23 -30.12
C LYS A 109 -7.47 12.24 -28.75
N THR A 110 -8.21 12.47 -27.65
CA THR A 110 -7.66 12.51 -26.29
C THR A 110 -7.94 11.24 -25.49
N VAL A 111 -8.52 10.20 -26.10
CA VAL A 111 -8.95 8.98 -25.39
C VAL A 111 -7.76 8.16 -24.87
N ALA A 112 -6.69 8.04 -25.67
CA ALA A 112 -5.49 7.29 -25.32
C ALA A 112 -4.70 7.94 -24.17
N ALA A 113 -4.86 9.25 -23.98
CA ALA A 113 -4.22 10.02 -22.91
C ALA A 113 -5.11 10.21 -21.68
N ALA A 114 -6.32 9.63 -21.68
CA ALA A 114 -7.23 9.76 -20.56
C ALA A 114 -6.78 8.86 -19.41
N MET A 115 -6.57 9.48 -18.26
CA MET A 115 -6.02 8.85 -17.06
C MET A 115 -6.95 9.04 -15.87
N GLN A 116 -7.03 8.00 -15.05
CA GLN A 116 -7.38 8.10 -13.64
C GLN A 116 -6.07 8.26 -12.86
N PHE A 117 -6.07 9.13 -11.87
CA PHE A 117 -4.90 9.33 -11.03
C PHE A 117 -5.27 9.63 -9.57
N MET A 118 -4.33 9.37 -8.69
CA MET A 118 -4.40 9.69 -7.27
C MET A 118 -3.00 9.92 -6.73
N ARG A 119 -2.85 10.92 -5.88
CA ARG A 119 -1.64 11.12 -5.07
C ARG A 119 -1.93 10.71 -3.63
N LEU A 120 -1.10 9.86 -3.06
CA LEU A 120 -1.04 9.63 -1.62
C LEU A 120 0.10 10.45 -1.03
N GLU A 121 -0.16 11.05 0.12
CA GLU A 121 0.78 11.91 0.86
C GLU A 121 0.99 11.33 2.27
N SER A 122 2.16 11.61 2.85
CA SER A 122 2.51 11.19 4.22
C SER A 122 1.55 11.74 5.27
N GLY A 123 1.14 13.01 5.13
CA GLY A 123 0.35 13.72 6.14
C GLY A 123 1.08 14.00 7.46
N GLY A 124 2.41 13.82 7.49
CA GLY A 124 3.30 14.08 8.64
C GLY A 124 4.06 12.85 9.14
N PRO A 125 3.41 11.66 9.30
CA PRO A 125 4.07 10.42 9.72
C PRO A 125 4.99 9.82 8.65
N ASN A 126 6.20 10.36 8.55
CA ASN A 126 7.13 10.04 7.47
C ASN A 126 7.65 8.60 7.49
N GLU A 127 7.73 7.93 8.63
CA GLU A 127 8.32 6.58 8.70
C GLU A 127 7.45 5.51 8.02
N ALA A 128 6.17 5.41 8.41
CA ALA A 128 5.23 4.47 7.82
C ALA A 128 5.05 4.70 6.32
N PHE A 129 5.02 5.98 5.90
CA PHE A 129 4.91 6.33 4.50
C PHE A 129 6.20 6.05 3.71
N ALA A 130 7.38 6.38 4.27
CA ALA A 130 8.66 6.09 3.63
C ALA A 130 8.90 4.59 3.44
N ALA A 131 8.44 3.74 4.36
CA ALA A 131 8.47 2.30 4.19
C ALA A 131 7.71 1.84 2.93
N GLN A 132 6.54 2.43 2.64
CA GLN A 132 5.77 2.16 1.43
C GLN A 132 6.51 2.60 0.17
N VAL A 133 7.05 3.82 0.20
CA VAL A 133 7.81 4.38 -0.93
C VAL A 133 9.01 3.48 -1.27
N ARG A 134 9.77 3.05 -0.25
CA ARG A 134 10.89 2.10 -0.43
C ARG A 134 10.43 0.77 -1.00
N ALA A 135 9.32 0.21 -0.52
CA ALA A 135 8.77 -1.05 -1.03
C ALA A 135 8.42 -0.96 -2.52
N LEU A 136 7.70 0.09 -2.91
CA LEU A 136 7.32 0.32 -4.30
C LEU A 136 8.55 0.55 -5.17
N GLN A 137 9.59 1.20 -4.62
CA GLN A 137 10.85 1.38 -5.33
C GLN A 137 11.55 0.06 -5.59
N ASN A 138 11.71 -0.78 -4.57
CA ASN A 138 12.33 -2.09 -4.73
C ASN A 138 11.57 -2.96 -5.75
N ILE A 139 10.24 -2.89 -5.77
CA ILE A 139 9.41 -3.57 -6.77
C ILE A 139 9.65 -3.02 -8.18
N ARG A 140 9.79 -1.69 -8.35
CA ARG A 140 10.13 -1.10 -9.66
C ARG A 140 11.51 -1.55 -10.13
N ASP A 141 12.50 -1.50 -9.25
CA ASP A 141 13.87 -1.92 -9.55
C ASP A 141 13.91 -3.40 -9.96
N PHE A 142 13.19 -4.24 -9.23
CA PHE A 142 12.99 -5.65 -9.58
C PHE A 142 12.35 -5.84 -10.96
N ILE A 143 11.24 -5.14 -11.25
CA ILE A 143 10.54 -5.26 -12.54
C ILE A 143 11.47 -4.84 -13.68
N VAL A 144 12.17 -3.71 -13.55
CA VAL A 144 13.08 -3.25 -14.60
C VAL A 144 14.27 -4.17 -14.77
N ALA A 145 14.84 -4.69 -13.68
CA ALA A 145 15.91 -5.69 -13.78
C ALA A 145 15.46 -6.97 -14.48
N LYS A 146 14.24 -7.45 -14.23
CA LYS A 146 13.69 -8.67 -14.85
C LYS A 146 13.26 -8.50 -16.30
N VAL A 147 12.67 -7.35 -16.63
CA VAL A 147 12.15 -7.06 -17.98
C VAL A 147 13.24 -6.54 -18.90
N GLY A 148 14.28 -5.92 -18.33
CA GLY A 148 15.26 -5.11 -19.04
C GLY A 148 14.73 -3.69 -19.29
N GLY A 149 15.64 -2.78 -19.63
CA GLY A 149 15.34 -1.38 -19.94
C GLY A 149 15.85 -0.41 -18.89
N ASP A 150 15.65 0.88 -19.16
CA ASP A 150 16.04 1.96 -18.25
C ASP A 150 14.82 2.45 -17.46
N LEU A 151 14.99 2.71 -16.16
CA LEU A 151 13.96 3.35 -15.33
C LEU A 151 13.78 4.80 -15.77
N ASN A 152 12.52 5.22 -15.90
CA ASN A 152 12.22 6.63 -16.06
C ASN A 152 12.42 7.34 -14.69
N ALA A 153 13.52 8.10 -14.55
CA ALA A 153 13.87 8.78 -13.32
C ALA A 153 12.82 9.82 -12.83
N ARG A 154 11.82 10.15 -13.66
CA ARG A 154 10.79 11.16 -13.33
C ARG A 154 9.76 10.71 -12.30
N ASP A 155 9.71 9.43 -11.95
CA ASP A 155 8.63 8.88 -11.13
C ASP A 155 8.95 8.81 -9.62
N LEU A 156 10.12 9.30 -9.19
CA LEU A 156 10.57 9.23 -7.80
C LEU A 156 10.40 10.56 -7.08
N GLN A 157 9.23 10.76 -6.49
CA GLN A 157 9.04 11.79 -5.48
C GLN A 157 9.05 11.12 -4.11
N ALA A 158 10.02 11.47 -3.26
CA ALA A 158 10.16 10.87 -1.94
C ALA A 158 8.94 11.13 -1.05
N ASP A 159 8.25 12.24 -1.26
CA ASP A 159 7.21 12.74 -0.35
C ASP A 159 5.79 12.34 -0.76
N SER A 160 5.60 11.70 -1.93
CA SER A 160 4.28 11.29 -2.38
C SER A 160 4.32 10.06 -3.28
N ILE A 161 3.27 9.25 -3.20
CA ILE A 161 3.07 8.10 -4.08
C ILE A 161 2.05 8.52 -5.14
N PHE A 162 2.48 8.59 -6.40
CA PHE A 162 1.59 8.86 -7.53
C PHE A 162 1.09 7.55 -8.14
N LEU A 163 -0.22 7.38 -8.13
CA LEU A 163 -0.93 6.23 -8.67
C LEU A 163 -1.67 6.67 -9.92
N GLN A 164 -1.56 5.89 -11.00
CA GLN A 164 -2.24 6.23 -12.25
C GLN A 164 -2.58 5.00 -13.07
N ARG A 165 -3.65 5.14 -13.85
CA ARG A 165 -4.13 4.10 -14.77
C ARG A 165 -4.76 4.75 -16.00
N GLN A 166 -4.53 4.17 -17.16
CA GLN A 166 -5.25 4.57 -18.38
C GLN A 166 -6.71 4.12 -18.30
N VAL A 167 -7.63 5.00 -18.68
CA VAL A 167 -9.08 4.75 -18.61
C VAL A 167 -9.55 3.82 -19.71
N PHE A 168 -9.02 4.03 -20.92
CA PHE A 168 -9.49 3.35 -22.12
C PHE A 168 -8.44 2.41 -22.67
N THR A 169 -8.88 1.20 -22.96
CA THR A 169 -8.10 0.19 -23.66
C THR A 169 -8.59 0.12 -25.10
N LYS A 170 -7.65 0.07 -26.04
CA LYS A 170 -7.98 -0.02 -27.47
C LYS A 170 -8.62 -1.39 -27.76
N VAL A 171 -9.74 -1.40 -28.48
CA VAL A 171 -10.39 -2.64 -28.91
C VAL A 171 -9.61 -3.19 -30.11
N ARG A 172 -9.18 -4.45 -30.02
CA ARG A 172 -8.49 -5.15 -31.10
C ARG A 172 -9.50 -5.93 -31.95
N PRO A 173 -9.36 -5.96 -33.29
CA PRO A 173 -10.30 -6.69 -34.15
C PRO A 173 -10.32 -8.21 -33.94
N TYR A 174 -9.17 -8.78 -33.56
CA TYR A 174 -8.94 -10.24 -33.49
C TYR A 174 -8.56 -10.75 -32.10
N GLY A 175 -8.57 -9.90 -31.07
CA GLY A 175 -8.25 -10.29 -29.70
C GLY A 175 -9.49 -10.63 -28.88
N ASP A 176 -9.27 -11.15 -27.67
CA ASP A 176 -10.33 -11.41 -26.71
C ASP A 176 -11.23 -10.17 -26.57
N GLN A 177 -12.45 -10.28 -27.08
CA GLN A 177 -13.48 -9.26 -26.94
C GLN A 177 -14.04 -9.26 -25.51
N ALA A 178 -13.20 -9.59 -24.52
CA ALA A 178 -13.47 -9.45 -23.10
C ALA A 178 -14.31 -8.19 -22.90
N SER A 179 -15.57 -8.41 -22.54
CA SER A 179 -16.61 -7.40 -22.65
C SER A 179 -16.19 -6.22 -21.80
N GLY A 180 -15.96 -5.07 -22.43
CA GLY A 180 -15.73 -3.83 -21.69
C GLY A 180 -16.89 -3.57 -20.74
N ILE A 181 -16.65 -2.78 -19.71
CA ILE A 181 -17.70 -2.45 -18.76
C ILE A 181 -18.79 -1.67 -19.48
N ARG A 182 -20.03 -2.14 -19.36
CA ARG A 182 -21.20 -1.48 -19.94
C ARG A 182 -21.47 -0.17 -19.20
N LEU A 183 -21.19 0.95 -19.86
CA LEU A 183 -21.40 2.29 -19.30
C LEU A 183 -22.89 2.65 -19.28
N SER A 184 -23.40 3.10 -18.14
CA SER A 184 -24.78 3.54 -17.95
C SER A 184 -24.93 5.05 -18.20
N ASN A 185 -26.17 5.57 -18.15
CA ASN A 185 -26.41 7.02 -18.18
C ASN A 185 -25.85 7.74 -16.94
N VAL A 186 -25.53 7.01 -15.86
CA VAL A 186 -24.91 7.59 -14.66
C VAL A 186 -23.41 7.77 -14.88
N THR A 187 -22.73 6.80 -15.51
CA THR A 187 -21.27 6.84 -15.71
C THR A 187 -20.85 7.54 -17.01
N ASP A 188 -21.72 7.61 -18.01
CA ASP A 188 -21.55 8.36 -19.25
C ASP A 188 -22.88 9.04 -19.66
N PRO A 189 -23.25 10.17 -19.02
CA PRO A 189 -24.52 10.85 -19.27
C PRO A 189 -24.68 11.32 -20.72
N GLY A 190 -23.59 11.76 -21.36
CA GLY A 190 -23.61 12.23 -22.75
C GLY A 190 -23.50 11.11 -23.80
N GLY A 191 -23.30 9.85 -23.37
CA GLY A 191 -23.08 8.73 -24.27
C GLY A 191 -21.84 8.85 -25.14
N HIS A 192 -20.86 9.69 -24.77
CA HIS A 192 -19.69 9.95 -25.60
C HIS A 192 -18.75 8.76 -25.62
N ALA A 193 -18.55 8.10 -24.46
CA ALA A 193 -17.72 6.91 -24.38
C ALA A 193 -18.41 5.72 -25.05
N ARG A 194 -19.73 5.58 -24.89
CA ARG A 194 -20.52 4.57 -25.62
C ARG A 194 -20.40 4.70 -27.14
N LYS A 195 -20.33 5.92 -27.69
CA LYS A 195 -20.17 6.15 -29.14
C LYS A 195 -18.85 5.63 -29.72
N ILE A 196 -17.81 5.50 -28.90
CA ILE A 196 -16.49 5.01 -29.33
C ILE A 196 -16.17 3.60 -28.81
N SER A 197 -17.15 2.90 -28.22
CA SER A 197 -16.95 1.60 -27.55
C SER A 197 -16.47 0.49 -28.47
N ASN A 198 -16.66 0.63 -29.78
CA ASN A 198 -16.14 -0.29 -30.80
C ASN A 198 -14.64 -0.14 -31.05
N ARG A 199 -14.03 0.97 -30.64
CA ARG A 199 -12.59 1.29 -30.83
C ARG A 199 -11.84 1.42 -29.52
N TRP A 200 -12.54 1.86 -28.47
CA TRP A 200 -12.00 2.13 -27.15
C TRP A 200 -12.99 1.67 -26.09
N LYS A 201 -12.59 0.75 -25.22
CA LYS A 201 -13.43 0.26 -24.14
C LYS A 201 -12.89 0.72 -22.79
N VAL A 202 -13.79 0.97 -21.85
CA VAL A 202 -13.44 1.08 -20.42
C VAL A 202 -13.41 -0.34 -19.88
N ASP A 203 -12.24 -0.81 -19.46
CA ASP A 203 -12.08 -2.19 -18.96
C ASP A 203 -12.18 -2.30 -17.43
N HIS A 204 -12.26 -1.16 -16.74
CA HIS A 204 -12.22 -1.13 -15.28
C HIS A 204 -12.93 0.07 -14.68
N ILE A 205 -13.51 -0.13 -13.50
CA ILE A 205 -14.01 0.92 -12.61
C ILE A 205 -13.29 0.73 -11.27
N ILE A 206 -12.66 1.80 -10.78
CA ILE A 206 -12.05 1.79 -9.45
C ILE A 206 -13.16 1.69 -8.42
N GLN A 207 -13.15 0.61 -7.64
CA GLN A 207 -14.11 0.42 -6.56
C GLN A 207 -13.81 1.40 -5.43
N THR A 208 -14.85 2.05 -4.91
CA THR A 208 -14.71 3.02 -3.81
C THR A 208 -15.58 2.61 -2.64
N GLY A 209 -14.98 2.49 -1.46
CA GLY A 209 -15.65 2.11 -0.23
C GLY A 209 -15.31 3.03 0.95
N ALA A 210 -16.09 2.94 2.02
CA ALA A 210 -15.75 3.45 3.35
C ALA A 210 -15.78 2.31 4.36
N ARG A 211 -14.76 2.21 5.19
CA ARG A 211 -14.68 1.22 6.27
C ARG A 211 -15.60 1.65 7.40
N ARG A 212 -16.61 0.85 7.71
CA ARG A 212 -17.49 1.10 8.87
C ARG A 212 -16.80 0.66 10.17
N ALA A 213 -17.33 1.13 11.30
CA ALA A 213 -16.87 0.76 12.64
C ALA A 213 -17.00 -0.75 12.96
N ASN A 214 -17.69 -1.54 12.13
CA ASN A 214 -17.75 -3.01 12.24
C ASN A 214 -16.74 -3.73 11.32
N GLY A 215 -15.88 -2.98 10.62
CA GLY A 215 -14.81 -3.53 9.77
C GLY A 215 -15.24 -3.87 8.34
N LYS A 216 -16.53 -3.82 8.04
CA LYS A 216 -17.04 -4.05 6.68
C LYS A 216 -16.88 -2.80 5.83
N ASN A 217 -16.51 -3.01 4.57
CA ASN A 217 -16.52 -1.96 3.55
C ASN A 217 -17.96 -1.70 3.11
N MET A 218 -18.33 -0.44 3.02
CA MET A 218 -19.58 0.03 2.43
C MET A 218 -19.25 0.78 1.15
N ASP A 219 -19.90 0.41 0.05
CA ASP A 219 -19.73 1.14 -1.22
C ASP A 219 -20.14 2.61 -1.04
N ILE A 220 -19.29 3.50 -1.56
CA ILE A 220 -19.55 4.94 -1.61
C ILE A 220 -19.32 5.43 -3.03
N ALA A 221 -19.92 6.56 -3.39
CA ALA A 221 -19.53 7.25 -4.62
C ALA A 221 -18.09 7.79 -4.49
N HIS A 222 -17.32 7.75 -5.57
CA HIS A 222 -15.97 8.36 -5.60
C HIS A 222 -15.97 9.85 -5.24
N THR A 223 -17.09 10.55 -5.48
CA THR A 223 -17.31 11.95 -5.10
C THR A 223 -17.50 12.15 -3.59
N ALA A 224 -17.54 11.10 -2.77
CA ALA A 224 -17.56 11.19 -1.31
C ALA A 224 -16.15 11.20 -0.68
N LEU A 225 -15.10 10.96 -1.47
CA LEU A 225 -13.71 11.13 -1.06
C LEU A 225 -13.33 12.61 -1.08
N ARG A 226 -12.48 13.02 -0.14
CA ARG A 226 -11.99 14.39 -0.01
C ARG A 226 -10.48 14.40 0.18
N ARG A 227 -9.84 15.46 -0.27
CA ARG A 227 -8.42 15.70 0.03
C ARG A 227 -8.22 15.72 1.55
N GLY A 228 -7.20 15.01 2.02
CA GLY A 228 -6.88 14.82 3.43
C GLY A 228 -7.59 13.63 4.08
N ASP A 229 -8.50 12.92 3.39
CA ASP A 229 -9.03 11.65 3.90
C ASP A 229 -7.88 10.63 4.00
N PHE A 230 -7.86 9.83 5.07
CA PHE A 230 -6.93 8.71 5.18
C PHE A 230 -7.54 7.47 4.52
N VAL A 231 -6.86 6.96 3.52
CA VAL A 231 -7.35 5.91 2.64
C VAL A 231 -6.42 4.71 2.62
N GLU A 232 -7.01 3.55 2.36
CA GLU A 232 -6.34 2.32 1.97
C GLU A 232 -6.58 2.09 0.47
N VAL A 233 -5.53 1.80 -0.29
CA VAL A 233 -5.60 1.67 -1.74
C VAL A 233 -4.97 0.34 -2.15
N SER A 234 -5.76 -0.51 -2.77
CA SER A 234 -5.28 -1.73 -3.43
C SER A 234 -4.77 -1.37 -4.82
N VAL A 235 -3.50 -1.65 -5.10
CA VAL A 235 -2.84 -1.35 -6.38
C VAL A 235 -2.19 -2.59 -6.98
N PHE A 236 -1.91 -2.57 -8.28
CA PHE A 236 -1.09 -3.57 -8.95
C PHE A 236 -0.10 -2.88 -9.90
N ALA A 237 0.99 -3.57 -10.24
CA ALA A 237 1.96 -3.06 -11.21
C ALA A 237 1.39 -3.18 -12.64
N ASP A 238 1.20 -2.05 -13.31
CA ASP A 238 0.86 -1.94 -14.72
C ASP A 238 2.14 -1.69 -15.52
N ILE A 239 2.65 -2.77 -16.13
CA ILE A 239 3.98 -2.83 -16.73
C ILE A 239 3.84 -2.81 -18.25
N HIS A 240 4.46 -1.82 -18.89
CA HIS A 240 4.47 -1.68 -20.34
C HIS A 240 5.91 -1.63 -20.85
N VAL A 241 6.22 -2.47 -21.83
CA VAL A 241 7.54 -2.52 -22.47
C VAL A 241 7.43 -1.92 -23.86
N LEU A 242 8.02 -0.75 -24.06
CA LEU A 242 8.04 -0.04 -25.32
C LEU A 242 9.31 -0.41 -26.09
N ARG A 243 9.16 -1.03 -27.25
CA ARG A 243 10.29 -1.37 -28.13
C ARG A 243 10.84 -0.09 -28.77
N ARG A 244 12.12 0.22 -28.54
CA ARG A 244 12.86 1.29 -29.24
C ARG A 244 14.04 0.69 -30.00
N LYS A 245 14.58 1.44 -30.96
CA LYS A 245 15.71 0.99 -31.80
C LYS A 245 16.98 0.65 -31.00
N THR A 246 17.22 1.33 -29.88
CA THR A 246 18.45 1.20 -29.09
C THR A 246 18.25 0.30 -27.87
N ARG A 247 17.31 0.64 -26.99
CA ARG A 247 16.98 -0.12 -25.78
C ARG A 247 15.48 -0.08 -25.51
N PRO A 248 14.86 -1.18 -25.05
CA PRO A 248 13.47 -1.14 -24.61
C PRO A 248 13.32 -0.15 -23.46
N LEU A 249 12.21 0.58 -23.45
CA LEU A 249 11.82 1.41 -22.31
C LEU A 249 10.74 0.68 -21.53
N THR A 250 10.99 0.42 -20.25
CA THR A 250 10.02 -0.21 -19.36
C THR A 250 9.35 0.85 -18.51
N LEU A 251 8.04 0.98 -18.67
CA LEU A 251 7.19 1.87 -17.89
C LEU A 251 6.48 1.06 -16.81
N VAL A 252 6.74 1.38 -15.55
CA VAL A 252 6.12 0.72 -14.39
C VAL A 252 5.24 1.72 -13.66
N ASN A 253 3.93 1.59 -13.85
CA ASN A 253 2.94 2.36 -13.11
C ASN A 253 2.30 1.49 -12.04
N PHE A 254 1.80 2.11 -10.97
CA PHE A 254 0.93 1.44 -10.02
C PHE A 254 -0.51 1.87 -10.26
N ALA A 255 -1.31 0.94 -10.76
CA ALA A 255 -2.70 1.16 -11.11
C ALA A 255 -3.62 0.81 -9.94
N MET A 256 -4.56 1.70 -9.64
CA MET A 256 -5.55 1.50 -8.58
C MET A 256 -6.58 0.45 -8.99
N LYS A 257 -6.93 -0.40 -8.03
CA LYS A 257 -8.01 -1.39 -8.10
C LYS A 257 -9.19 -0.99 -7.22
N GLU A 258 -8.92 -0.70 -5.96
CA GLU A 258 -9.91 -0.34 -4.94
C GLU A 258 -9.35 0.78 -4.05
N VAL A 259 -10.22 1.70 -3.63
CA VAL A 259 -9.91 2.78 -2.68
C VAL A 259 -10.93 2.72 -1.54
N VAL A 260 -10.46 2.51 -0.32
CA VAL A 260 -11.28 2.43 0.88
C VAL A 260 -10.95 3.60 1.79
N LYS A 261 -11.91 4.48 2.05
CA LYS A 261 -11.77 5.51 3.08
C LYS A 261 -11.79 4.86 4.45
N LEU A 262 -10.69 5.01 5.19
CA LEU A 262 -10.58 4.53 6.56
C LEU A 262 -11.05 5.60 7.55
N TRP A 263 -10.64 6.85 7.32
CA TRP A 263 -11.00 8.00 8.15
C TRP A 263 -11.19 9.23 7.28
N SER A 264 -12.15 10.07 7.62
CA SER A 264 -12.25 11.42 7.05
C SER A 264 -11.11 12.30 7.55
N ALA A 265 -10.78 13.36 6.79
CA ALA A 265 -9.77 14.34 7.17
C ALA A 265 -10.00 14.93 8.59
N GLU A 266 -11.27 15.12 8.98
CA GLU A 266 -11.65 15.64 10.29
C GLU A 266 -11.39 14.62 11.42
N GLU A 267 -11.78 13.36 11.22
CA GLU A 267 -11.49 12.28 12.15
C GLU A 267 -9.99 12.06 12.34
N CYS A 268 -9.21 12.18 11.25
CA CYS A 268 -7.75 12.11 11.32
C CYS A 268 -7.15 13.19 12.22
N LYS A 269 -7.59 14.44 12.07
CA LYS A 269 -7.12 15.55 12.90
C LYS A 269 -7.39 15.29 14.37
N MET A 270 -8.59 14.84 14.72
CA MET A 270 -8.95 14.50 16.10
C MET A 270 -8.06 13.39 16.67
N ARG A 271 -7.81 12.32 15.91
CA ARG A 271 -6.96 11.20 16.36
C ARG A 271 -5.51 11.57 16.55
N VAL A 272 -4.94 12.38 15.66
CA VAL A 272 -3.55 12.83 15.76
C VAL A 272 -3.38 13.71 17.01
N VAL A 273 -4.30 14.66 17.24
CA VAL A 273 -4.26 15.52 18.45
C VAL A 273 -4.32 14.69 19.73
N LEU A 274 -5.27 13.76 19.83
CA LEU A 274 -5.40 12.87 21.00
C LEU A 274 -4.14 12.02 21.24
N THR A 275 -3.43 11.63 20.19
CA THR A 275 -2.20 10.84 20.31
C THR A 275 -1.04 11.68 20.88
N VAL A 276 -0.92 12.94 20.46
CA VAL A 276 0.11 13.86 20.95
C VAL A 276 -0.10 14.17 22.43
N GLU A 277 -1.33 14.48 22.84
CA GLU A 277 -1.67 14.76 24.25
C GLU A 277 -1.42 13.55 25.15
N ASN A 278 -1.81 12.34 24.71
CA ASN A 278 -1.57 11.11 25.47
C ASN A 278 -0.08 10.79 25.62
N THR A 279 0.73 11.08 24.60
CA THR A 279 2.17 10.88 24.64
C THR A 279 2.82 11.87 25.63
N GLN A 280 2.43 13.14 25.58
CA GLN A 280 2.92 14.15 26.54
C GLN A 280 2.58 13.79 27.99
N ASN A 281 1.34 13.36 28.25
CA ASN A 281 0.90 12.94 29.59
C ASN A 281 1.65 11.71 30.13
N ARG A 282 2.06 10.78 29.27
CA ARG A 282 2.88 9.61 29.68
C ARG A 282 4.30 10.02 30.08
N PHE A 283 4.92 10.94 29.35
CA PHE A 283 6.24 11.45 29.71
C PHE A 283 6.23 12.16 31.07
N THR A 284 5.26 13.06 31.31
CA THR A 284 5.15 13.77 32.59
C THR A 284 4.92 12.83 33.77
N ARG A 285 4.17 11.74 33.58
CA ARG A 285 3.88 10.78 34.66
C ARG A 285 5.07 9.88 34.98
N THR A 286 5.83 9.48 33.97
CA THR A 286 7.03 8.64 34.15
C THR A 286 8.12 9.41 34.88
N ASP A 287 8.30 10.69 34.56
CA ASP A 287 9.25 11.59 35.25
C ASP A 287 8.89 11.84 36.71
N LEU A 288 7.61 11.93 37.04
CA LEU A 288 7.16 12.05 38.43
C LEU A 288 7.43 10.78 39.22
N THR A 289 7.15 9.59 38.67
CA THR A 289 7.46 8.32 39.33
C THR A 289 8.96 8.09 39.49
N ALA A 290 9.80 8.49 38.52
CA ALA A 290 11.24 8.40 38.63
C ALA A 290 11.78 9.31 39.75
N LYS A 291 11.30 10.57 39.83
CA LYS A 291 11.67 11.50 40.91
C LYS A 291 11.20 11.01 42.28
N GLU A 292 10.00 10.46 42.39
CA GLU A 292 9.51 9.88 43.64
C GLU A 292 10.30 8.65 44.08
N GLN A 293 10.75 7.81 43.15
CA GLN A 293 11.66 6.70 43.45
C GLN A 293 13.05 7.19 43.88
N THR A 294 13.61 8.23 43.24
CA THR A 294 14.88 8.82 43.69
C THR A 294 14.77 9.40 45.10
N ILE A 295 13.67 10.09 45.43
CA ILE A 295 13.44 10.63 46.78
C ILE A 295 13.26 9.51 47.82
N ARG A 296 12.55 8.42 47.48
CA ARG A 296 12.41 7.27 48.38
C ARG A 296 13.74 6.54 48.61
N SER A 297 14.56 6.36 47.57
CA SER A 297 15.89 5.75 47.70
C SER A 297 16.85 6.62 48.50
N ALA A 298 16.80 7.96 48.34
CA ALA A 298 17.59 8.87 49.18
C ALA A 298 17.19 8.83 50.66
N LYS A 299 15.92 8.56 50.96
CA LYS A 299 15.41 8.47 52.34
C LYS A 299 15.79 7.16 53.05
N VAL A 300 16.08 6.09 52.30
CA VAL A 300 16.47 4.78 52.86
C VAL A 300 17.97 4.74 53.24
N HIS A 301 18.82 5.58 52.64
CA HIS A 301 20.24 5.71 53.01
C HIS A 301 20.51 6.60 54.23
N ALA A 302 19.46 7.15 54.87
CA ALA A 302 19.56 7.91 56.12
C ALA A 302 19.05 7.11 57.33
N MET A 303 19.20 5.77 57.33
CA MET A 303 19.06 4.98 58.55
C MET A 303 20.42 4.79 59.23
N PRO A 304 20.56 5.13 60.53
CA PRO A 304 21.80 4.93 61.26
C PRO A 304 22.13 3.44 61.34
N SER A 305 23.36 3.11 60.96
CA SER A 305 24.00 1.80 61.13
C SER A 305 23.86 1.32 62.57
N VAL A 306 22.97 0.35 62.80
CA VAL A 306 22.91 -0.41 64.05
C VAL A 306 23.96 -1.51 63.95
N PHE A 307 24.98 -1.38 64.79
CA PHE A 307 25.99 -2.39 65.11
C PHE A 307 25.36 -3.80 65.22
N GLN A 308 25.80 -4.74 64.38
CA GLN A 308 25.69 -6.17 64.65
C GLN A 308 27.04 -6.71 65.13
N ILE A 309 27.02 -7.20 66.37
CA ILE A 309 28.13 -7.83 67.09
C ILE A 309 27.94 -9.36 67.01
N GLY A 310 29.01 -10.09 66.67
CA GLY A 310 29.21 -11.53 66.98
C GLY A 310 28.45 -12.50 66.07
N GLY A 311 29.10 -13.42 65.36
CA GLY A 311 29.81 -14.57 65.91
C GLY A 311 29.85 -15.72 64.85
N PRO A 312 30.39 -16.91 65.18
CA PRO A 312 31.57 -17.46 64.49
C PRO A 312 31.36 -18.66 63.55
N ARG A 313 32.32 -18.80 62.62
CA ARG A 313 33.12 -19.98 62.19
C ARG A 313 32.65 -21.41 62.55
N GLU A 314 32.42 -22.23 61.52
CA GLU A 314 32.58 -23.70 61.40
C GLU A 314 32.59 -23.98 59.88
N GLU A 315 33.68 -24.29 59.17
CA GLU A 315 34.58 -25.46 59.12
C GLU A 315 33.96 -26.79 58.65
N ALA A 316 34.61 -27.37 57.61
CA ALA A 316 34.46 -28.71 57.03
C ALA A 316 33.16 -28.97 56.20
N MET A 317 33.11 -29.79 55.15
CA MET A 317 33.93 -30.95 54.79
C MET A 317 33.74 -31.31 53.30
N GLU A 318 34.83 -31.74 52.69
CA GLU A 318 35.02 -32.40 51.39
C GLU A 318 34.46 -33.84 51.41
N VAL A 319 33.65 -34.27 50.43
CA VAL A 319 33.60 -35.67 49.92
C VAL A 319 33.04 -35.72 48.48
N ALA A 320 33.86 -36.27 47.57
CA ALA A 320 33.62 -36.97 46.29
C ALA A 320 32.75 -36.35 45.19
#